data_AF-A0A2N2Y3J6-F1
#
_entry.id   AF-A0A2N2Y3J6-F1
#
_cell.length_a   1.000
_cell.length_b   1.000
_cell.length_c   1.000
_cell.angle_alpha   90.00
_cell.angle_beta   90.00
_cell.angle_gamma   90.00
#
_symmetry.space_group_name_H-M   'P 1'
#
loop_
_entity.id
_entity.type
_entity.pdbx_description
1 polymer ?
#
loop_
_entity_poly.entity_id
_entity_poly.type
_entity_poly.pdbx_seq_one_letter_code
_entity_poly.pdbx_strand_id
1 'polypeptide(L)'
;MKRLFSLILVLLVVCGSLFMNSCKKGENDPFFSFRTRKARVTGYWDFANMDRQAFTKLPNGEFYNETLTLADENINLKIDSTQTSHDTSYTISGKVKEAYYKFEKDGRLDYLLRYELTDPITKYDEITDLTTYEKTITTIEIKGNGTWNFLNKIDNYKNKERLSLVFESLNHKTTISYTIDIQDADGISVGGFPQIYNSVSNQENKWANGEFAQVWVLDMLKNKELHMYRQLDNLDLSSYYSSIDPVTSSSTTTIGLESVILKQE
;
A
#
# COMPACT_ATOMS: atom_id res chain seq x y z
N MET A 1 -50.08 -1.48 37.56
CA MET A 1 -48.68 -1.98 37.48
C MET A 1 -48.21 -2.29 36.06
N LYS A 2 -48.96 -3.02 35.21
CA LYS A 2 -48.54 -3.33 33.82
C LYS A 2 -48.25 -2.10 32.93
N ARG A 3 -49.01 -1.00 33.09
CA ARG A 3 -48.80 0.25 32.34
C ARG A 3 -47.54 1.04 32.77
N LEU A 4 -47.13 0.91 34.04
CA LEU A 4 -45.94 1.58 34.58
C LEU A 4 -44.65 0.89 34.10
N PHE A 5 -44.66 -0.44 34.05
CA PHE A 5 -43.55 -1.25 33.52
C PHE A 5 -43.31 -1.00 32.03
N SER A 6 -44.40 -0.85 31.25
CA SER A 6 -44.31 -0.53 29.82
C SER A 6 -43.73 0.86 29.57
N LEU A 7 -44.05 1.85 30.39
CA LEU A 7 -43.48 3.21 30.31
C LEU A 7 -41.99 3.24 30.68
N ILE A 8 -41.58 2.47 31.70
CA ILE A 8 -40.16 2.36 32.09
C ILE A 8 -39.34 1.67 30.99
N LEU A 9 -39.87 0.64 30.33
CA LEU A 9 -39.18 -0.05 29.23
C LEU A 9 -39.01 0.88 28.02
N VAL A 10 -40.03 1.64 27.65
CA VAL A 10 -39.95 2.63 26.56
C VAL A 10 -38.95 3.74 26.90
N LEU A 11 -38.94 4.22 28.15
CA LEU A 11 -37.97 5.22 28.59
C LEU A 11 -36.53 4.67 28.56
N LEU A 12 -36.32 3.40 28.90
CA LEU A 12 -35.01 2.73 28.83
C LEU A 12 -34.52 2.55 27.38
N VAL A 13 -35.43 2.24 26.45
CA VAL A 13 -35.11 2.13 25.02
C VAL A 13 -34.82 3.51 24.39
N VAL A 14 -35.60 4.53 24.74
CA VAL A 14 -35.44 5.91 24.23
C VAL A 14 -34.19 6.57 24.83
N CYS A 15 -33.99 6.51 26.15
CA CYS A 15 -32.76 7.00 26.79
C CYS A 15 -31.54 6.20 26.32
N GLY A 16 -31.68 4.89 26.13
CA GLY A 16 -30.65 4.05 25.54
C GLY A 16 -30.18 4.62 24.20
N SER A 17 -31.10 4.92 23.28
CA SER A 17 -30.78 5.40 21.92
C SER A 17 -30.02 6.75 21.85
N LEU A 18 -30.14 7.62 22.87
CA LEU A 18 -29.53 8.96 22.86
C LEU A 18 -28.05 8.98 23.32
N PHE A 19 -27.62 8.01 24.13
CA PHE A 19 -26.21 7.90 24.56
C PHE A 19 -25.35 7.07 23.61
N MET A 20 -25.96 6.56 22.54
CA MET A 20 -25.36 5.54 21.70
C MET A 20 -24.32 6.14 20.73
N ASN A 21 -24.56 7.32 20.17
CA ASN A 21 -23.68 7.90 19.14
C ASN A 21 -22.27 8.33 19.63
N SER A 22 -22.00 8.32 20.93
CA SER A 22 -20.73 8.82 21.49
C SER A 22 -19.63 7.75 21.69
N CYS A 23 -19.90 6.47 21.45
CA CYS A 23 -18.91 5.40 21.71
C CYS A 23 -18.21 4.88 20.44
N LYS A 24 -18.65 5.31 19.26
CA LYS A 24 -17.99 4.99 17.98
C LYS A 24 -16.65 5.71 17.88
N LYS A 25 -15.59 4.91 17.77
CA LYS A 25 -14.20 5.40 17.66
C LYS A 25 -13.77 5.62 16.21
N GLY A 26 -14.29 4.84 15.27
CA GLY A 26 -14.26 5.14 13.83
C GLY A 26 -15.69 5.43 13.36
N GLU A 27 -15.84 6.05 12.19
CA GLU A 27 -17.15 6.45 11.65
C GLU A 27 -18.03 5.22 11.39
N ASN A 28 -17.43 4.19 10.79
CA ASN A 28 -18.08 2.95 10.39
C ASN A 28 -17.95 1.81 11.41
N ASP A 29 -17.42 2.10 12.60
CA ASP A 29 -17.24 1.10 13.66
C ASP A 29 -18.59 0.55 14.17
N PRO A 30 -18.64 -0.74 14.60
CA PRO A 30 -19.86 -1.32 15.12
C PRO A 30 -20.26 -0.60 16.39
N PHE A 31 -21.58 -0.47 16.54
CA PHE A 31 -22.19 0.22 17.66
C PHE A 31 -21.71 -0.28 19.03
N PHE A 32 -21.61 -1.62 19.15
CA PHE A 32 -21.17 -2.30 20.35
C PHE A 32 -20.29 -3.50 19.98
N SER A 33 -19.29 -3.79 20.82
CA SER A 33 -18.40 -4.95 20.68
C SER A 33 -18.04 -5.48 22.05
N PHE A 34 -18.18 -6.80 22.25
CA PHE A 34 -17.74 -7.49 23.47
C PHE A 34 -16.21 -7.62 23.56
N ARG A 35 -15.49 -7.44 22.43
CA ARG A 35 -14.03 -7.44 22.39
C ARG A 35 -13.47 -6.03 22.39
N THR A 36 -12.36 -5.83 23.08
CA THR A 36 -11.63 -4.55 23.04
C THR A 36 -11.12 -4.29 21.62
N ARG A 37 -10.98 -3.01 21.24
CA ARG A 37 -10.43 -2.65 19.91
C ARG A 37 -9.03 -3.23 19.68
N LYS A 38 -8.19 -3.33 20.72
CA LYS A 38 -6.88 -4.02 20.65
C LYS A 38 -7.04 -5.50 20.33
N ALA A 39 -7.90 -6.22 21.04
CA ALA A 39 -8.17 -7.63 20.77
C ALA A 39 -8.81 -7.88 19.40
N ARG A 40 -9.45 -6.87 18.80
CA ARG A 40 -10.01 -6.95 17.45
C ARG A 40 -9.00 -6.65 16.34
N VAL A 41 -7.91 -5.91 16.61
CA VAL A 41 -6.83 -5.67 15.64
C VAL A 41 -5.82 -6.82 15.63
N THR A 42 -5.62 -7.51 16.75
CA THR A 42 -4.62 -8.57 16.84
C THR A 42 -4.92 -9.75 15.90
N GLY A 43 -3.87 -10.33 15.32
CA GLY A 43 -3.91 -11.50 14.46
C GLY A 43 -3.34 -11.23 13.06
N TYR A 44 -3.58 -12.17 12.16
CA TYR A 44 -3.16 -12.10 10.76
C TYR A 44 -4.26 -11.47 9.91
N TRP A 45 -3.87 -10.65 8.95
CA TRP A 45 -4.75 -9.82 8.14
C TRP A 45 -4.25 -9.79 6.70
N ASP A 46 -5.00 -10.42 5.81
CA ASP A 46 -4.73 -10.42 4.39
C ASP A 46 -5.29 -9.16 3.73
N PHE A 47 -4.60 -8.69 2.69
CA PHE A 47 -5.08 -7.56 1.89
C PHE A 47 -6.25 -8.01 1.01
N ALA A 48 -7.41 -7.41 1.20
CA ALA A 48 -8.54 -7.54 0.29
C ALA A 48 -8.51 -6.44 -0.76
N ASN A 49 -8.23 -5.20 -0.34
CA ASN A 49 -8.07 -4.08 -1.25
C ASN A 49 -6.97 -3.14 -0.75
N MET A 50 -6.28 -2.50 -1.70
CA MET A 50 -5.43 -1.35 -1.44
C MET A 50 -5.62 -0.38 -2.61
N ASP A 51 -5.82 0.89 -2.29
CA ASP A 51 -5.78 1.97 -3.26
C ASP A 51 -4.78 3.00 -2.78
N ARG A 52 -3.83 3.34 -3.65
CA ARG A 52 -2.83 4.36 -3.40
C ARG A 52 -2.75 5.28 -4.59
N GLN A 53 -2.86 6.58 -4.31
CA GLN A 53 -2.58 7.65 -5.26
C GLN A 53 -1.48 8.51 -4.68
N ALA A 54 -0.36 8.62 -5.39
CA ALA A 54 0.79 9.39 -4.97
C ALA A 54 1.26 10.31 -6.09
N PHE A 55 1.24 11.61 -5.82
CA PHE A 55 1.75 12.66 -6.69
C PHE A 55 3.13 13.03 -6.20
N THR A 56 4.13 12.81 -7.04
CA THR A 56 5.51 13.11 -6.70
C THR A 56 6.07 14.20 -7.61
N LYS A 57 6.67 15.20 -6.98
CA LYS A 57 7.49 16.21 -7.64
C LYS A 57 8.96 15.85 -7.51
N LEU A 58 9.63 15.73 -8.64
CA LEU A 58 11.06 15.46 -8.73
C LEU A 58 11.91 16.73 -8.59
N PRO A 59 13.22 16.61 -8.27
CA PRO A 59 14.12 17.76 -8.17
C PRO A 59 14.23 18.60 -9.44
N ASN A 60 14.05 17.99 -10.61
CA ASN A 60 14.09 18.65 -11.92
C ASN A 60 12.78 19.40 -12.25
N GLY A 61 11.77 19.35 -11.37
CA GLY A 61 10.48 19.98 -11.56
C GLY A 61 9.44 19.11 -12.27
N GLU A 62 9.80 17.93 -12.75
CA GLU A 62 8.86 16.98 -13.36
C GLU A 62 7.93 16.37 -12.31
N PHE A 63 6.75 15.96 -12.77
CA PHE A 63 5.74 15.35 -11.92
C PHE A 63 5.38 13.96 -12.43
N TYR A 64 5.24 13.02 -11.50
CA TYR A 64 4.61 11.74 -11.79
C TYR A 64 3.47 11.46 -10.81
N ASN A 65 2.40 10.89 -11.34
CA ASN A 65 1.27 10.38 -10.58
C ASN A 65 1.29 8.85 -10.64
N GLU A 66 1.45 8.24 -9.49
CA GLU A 66 1.37 6.80 -9.29
C GLU A 66 -0.03 6.45 -8.77
N THR A 67 -0.73 5.57 -9.47
CA THR A 67 -1.94 4.92 -8.97
C THR A 67 -1.71 3.41 -8.87
N LEU A 68 -1.71 2.89 -7.64
CA LEU A 68 -1.66 1.45 -7.36
C LEU A 68 -3.01 1.00 -6.82
N THR A 69 -3.63 0.03 -7.51
CA THR A 69 -4.88 -0.58 -7.07
C THR A 69 -4.69 -2.08 -6.95
N LEU A 70 -4.95 -2.60 -5.75
CA LEU A 70 -5.04 -4.01 -5.43
C LEU A 70 -6.51 -4.34 -5.14
N ALA A 71 -7.02 -5.38 -5.79
CA ALA A 71 -8.33 -5.94 -5.52
C ALA A 71 -8.25 -7.47 -5.58
N ASP A 72 -8.39 -8.08 -4.41
CA ASP A 72 -8.15 -9.50 -4.16
C ASP A 72 -6.74 -9.90 -4.68
N GLU A 73 -6.68 -10.79 -5.68
CA GLU A 73 -5.42 -11.25 -6.26
C GLU A 73 -4.90 -10.36 -7.39
N ASN A 74 -5.66 -9.36 -7.86
CA ASN A 74 -5.26 -8.52 -8.97
C ASN A 74 -4.56 -7.26 -8.48
N ILE A 75 -3.54 -6.83 -9.21
CA ILE A 75 -2.88 -5.54 -8.97
C ILE A 75 -2.70 -4.79 -10.29
N ASN A 76 -2.89 -3.48 -10.25
CA ASN A 76 -2.66 -2.57 -11.36
C ASN A 76 -1.83 -1.39 -10.89
N LEU A 77 -0.80 -1.06 -11.65
CA LEU A 77 0.03 0.12 -11.45
C LEU A 77 -0.09 1.01 -12.68
N LYS A 78 -0.56 2.23 -12.49
CA LYS A 78 -0.59 3.28 -13.50
C LYS A 78 0.39 4.38 -13.12
N ILE A 79 1.22 4.77 -14.07
CA ILE A 79 2.15 5.89 -13.92
C ILE A 79 1.82 6.88 -15.02
N ASP A 80 1.46 8.10 -14.62
CA ASP A 80 1.32 9.24 -15.52
C ASP A 80 2.48 10.20 -15.25
N SER A 81 3.32 10.47 -16.26
CA SER A 81 4.31 11.55 -16.20
C SER A 81 3.74 12.79 -16.89
N THR A 82 3.89 13.94 -16.24
CA THR A 82 3.42 15.23 -16.75
C THR A 82 4.51 16.29 -16.61
N GLN A 83 4.54 17.23 -17.56
CA GLN A 83 5.58 18.28 -17.66
C GLN A 83 6.97 17.70 -17.95
N THR A 84 7.04 16.59 -18.68
CA THR A 84 8.28 16.05 -19.24
C THR A 84 8.40 16.45 -20.71
N SER A 85 9.49 16.10 -21.39
CA SER A 85 9.60 16.29 -22.85
C SER A 85 8.56 15.47 -23.64
N HIS A 86 8.07 14.39 -23.04
CA HIS A 86 7.02 13.51 -23.58
C HIS A 86 6.14 13.02 -22.43
N ASP A 87 4.99 13.66 -22.23
CA ASP A 87 3.98 13.16 -21.31
C ASP A 87 3.62 11.72 -21.70
N THR A 88 3.71 10.80 -20.74
CA THR A 88 3.44 9.39 -20.96
C THR A 88 2.48 8.87 -19.89
N SER A 89 1.52 8.05 -20.32
CA SER A 89 0.66 7.27 -19.43
C SER A 89 0.93 5.80 -19.72
N TYR A 90 1.32 5.07 -18.69
CA TYR A 90 1.63 3.66 -18.78
C TYR A 90 0.91 2.91 -17.67
N THR A 91 0.26 1.80 -18.03
CA THR A 91 -0.44 0.94 -17.06
C THR A 91 0.06 -0.47 -17.22
N ILE A 92 0.43 -1.08 -16.10
CA ILE A 92 0.89 -2.46 -16.02
C ILE A 92 0.06 -3.22 -14.98
N SER A 93 -0.30 -4.44 -15.33
CA SER A 93 -1.18 -5.29 -14.51
C SER A 93 -0.43 -6.53 -14.04
N GLY A 94 -0.97 -7.14 -13.00
CA GLY A 94 -0.27 -8.21 -12.32
C GLY A 94 -1.13 -8.99 -11.33
N LYS A 95 -0.44 -9.81 -10.54
CA LYS A 95 -1.04 -10.62 -9.48
C LYS A 95 -0.34 -10.42 -8.15
N VAL A 96 -1.11 -10.28 -7.09
CA VAL A 96 -0.64 -10.41 -5.71
C VAL A 96 -0.28 -11.87 -5.47
N LYS A 97 0.91 -12.12 -4.90
CA LYS A 97 1.36 -13.46 -4.55
C LYS A 97 1.15 -13.74 -3.06
N GLU A 98 1.40 -12.74 -2.22
CA GLU A 98 1.22 -12.82 -0.77
C GLU A 98 1.18 -11.39 -0.21
N ALA A 99 0.18 -11.04 0.60
CA ALA A 99 0.09 -9.71 1.18
C ALA A 99 -0.61 -9.74 2.53
N TYR A 100 0.07 -9.33 3.60
CA TYR A 100 -0.50 -9.33 4.95
C TYR A 100 0.10 -8.30 5.90
N TYR A 101 -0.67 -8.00 6.94
CA TYR A 101 -0.17 -7.53 8.22
C TYR A 101 -0.40 -8.58 9.30
N LYS A 102 0.53 -8.66 10.26
CA LYS A 102 0.38 -9.47 11.46
C LYS A 102 0.58 -8.62 12.70
N PHE A 103 -0.48 -8.45 13.48
CA PHE A 103 -0.50 -7.64 14.69
C PHE A 103 -0.47 -8.54 15.93
N GLU A 104 0.68 -8.62 16.59
CA GLU A 104 0.83 -9.43 17.81
C GLU A 104 0.24 -8.74 19.04
N LYS A 105 -0.23 -9.53 20.01
CA LYS A 105 -0.85 -9.00 21.24
C LYS A 105 0.09 -8.13 22.08
N ASP A 106 1.37 -8.45 22.04
CA ASP A 106 2.45 -7.72 22.72
C ASP A 106 2.84 -6.42 22.02
N GLY A 107 2.31 -6.15 20.82
CA GLY A 107 2.58 -4.94 20.06
C GLY A 107 3.59 -5.14 18.93
N ARG A 108 4.11 -6.34 18.67
CA ARG A 108 4.95 -6.60 17.49
C ARG A 108 4.13 -6.61 16.20
N LEU A 109 4.75 -6.17 15.11
CA LEU A 109 4.20 -6.05 13.77
C LEU A 109 5.07 -6.82 12.79
N ASP A 110 4.45 -7.65 11.95
CA ASP A 110 5.06 -8.13 10.69
C ASP A 110 4.23 -7.63 9.50
N TYR A 111 4.91 -7.37 8.39
CA TYR A 111 4.31 -6.91 7.13
C TYR A 111 4.97 -7.61 5.95
N LEU A 112 4.16 -8.01 4.98
CA LEU A 112 4.61 -8.48 3.67
C LEU A 112 3.66 -7.96 2.61
N LEU A 113 4.21 -7.44 1.51
CA LEU A 113 3.50 -7.23 0.26
C LEU A 113 4.38 -7.75 -0.87
N ARG A 114 3.96 -8.86 -1.48
CA ARG A 114 4.61 -9.46 -2.64
C ARG A 114 3.64 -9.57 -3.79
N TYR A 115 4.00 -8.99 -4.92
CA TYR A 115 3.23 -9.04 -6.15
C TYR A 115 4.13 -9.11 -7.37
N GLU A 116 3.53 -9.42 -8.51
CA GLU A 116 4.19 -9.59 -9.79
C GLU A 116 3.44 -8.80 -10.85
N LEU A 117 4.15 -7.94 -11.58
CA LEU A 117 3.65 -7.21 -12.73
C LEU A 117 4.17 -7.86 -14.02
N THR A 118 3.36 -7.90 -15.08
CA THR A 118 3.74 -8.48 -16.37
C THR A 118 3.51 -7.48 -17.50
N ASP A 119 4.56 -7.24 -18.29
CA ASP A 119 4.56 -6.34 -19.45
C ASP A 119 4.97 -7.11 -20.72
N PRO A 120 3.99 -7.59 -21.52
CA PRO A 120 4.26 -8.21 -22.80
C PRO A 120 4.26 -7.16 -23.93
N ILE A 121 5.25 -7.25 -24.83
CA ILE A 121 5.35 -6.41 -26.02
C ILE A 121 5.52 -7.33 -27.23
N THR A 122 4.81 -7.03 -28.32
CA THR A 122 4.96 -7.74 -29.60
C THR A 122 5.26 -6.72 -30.69
N LYS A 123 6.34 -6.95 -31.45
CA LYS A 123 6.79 -6.09 -32.54
C LYS A 123 6.93 -6.93 -33.80
N TYR A 124 6.34 -6.49 -34.90
CA TYR A 124 6.49 -7.12 -36.21
C TYR A 124 7.37 -6.25 -37.10
N ASP A 125 8.29 -6.87 -37.82
CA ASP A 125 9.16 -6.22 -38.80
C ASP A 125 8.79 -6.66 -40.22
N GLU A 126 8.20 -5.74 -40.99
CA GLU A 126 7.75 -5.96 -42.36
C GLU A 126 8.89 -6.25 -43.36
N ILE A 127 10.13 -5.87 -43.04
CA ILE A 127 11.29 -6.05 -43.93
C ILE A 127 11.88 -7.45 -43.78
N THR A 128 11.97 -7.93 -42.53
CA THR A 128 12.57 -9.23 -42.21
C THR A 128 11.54 -10.34 -42.07
N ASP A 129 10.24 -10.00 -42.03
CA ASP A 129 9.12 -10.90 -41.76
C ASP A 129 9.27 -11.65 -40.43
N LEU A 130 9.84 -10.97 -39.43
CA LEU A 130 10.07 -11.49 -38.09
C LEU A 130 9.12 -10.85 -37.08
N THR A 131 8.69 -11.64 -36.11
CA THR A 131 7.95 -11.17 -34.94
C THR A 131 8.81 -11.31 -33.69
N THR A 132 9.02 -10.20 -32.98
CA THR A 132 9.69 -10.16 -31.68
C THR A 132 8.66 -10.13 -30.56
N TYR A 133 8.73 -11.11 -29.66
CA TYR A 133 7.96 -11.19 -28.43
C TYR A 133 8.88 -10.87 -27.24
N GLU A 134 8.61 -9.76 -26.56
CA GLU A 134 9.29 -9.37 -25.35
C GLU A 134 8.33 -9.54 -24.16
N LYS A 135 8.83 -10.02 -23.04
CA LYS A 135 8.04 -10.15 -21.81
C LYS A 135 8.89 -9.79 -20.60
N THR A 136 8.49 -8.76 -19.88
CA THR A 136 9.07 -8.40 -18.59
C THR A 136 8.15 -8.85 -17.46
N ILE A 137 8.68 -9.63 -16.54
CA ILE A 137 8.02 -10.00 -15.29
C ILE A 137 8.78 -9.31 -14.16
N THR A 138 8.11 -8.41 -13.45
CA THR A 138 8.69 -7.68 -12.31
C THR A 138 8.01 -8.15 -11.02
N THR A 139 8.74 -8.90 -10.20
CA THR A 139 8.30 -9.29 -8.86
C THR A 139 8.83 -8.29 -7.83
N ILE A 140 7.91 -7.69 -7.07
CA ILE A 140 8.23 -6.76 -5.98
C ILE A 140 7.86 -7.43 -4.67
N GLU A 141 8.79 -7.45 -3.72
CA GLU A 141 8.59 -7.92 -2.36
C GLU A 141 9.00 -6.81 -1.39
N ILE A 142 8.04 -6.36 -0.57
CA ILE A 142 8.27 -5.43 0.53
C ILE A 142 8.00 -6.18 1.82
N LYS A 143 9.02 -6.35 2.65
CA LYS A 143 8.93 -7.05 3.93
C LYS A 143 9.35 -6.14 5.07
N GLY A 144 8.52 -6.04 6.09
CA GLY A 144 8.78 -5.18 7.24
C GLY A 144 8.50 -5.87 8.56
N ASN A 145 9.17 -5.40 9.60
CA ASN A 145 8.84 -5.73 10.99
C ASN A 145 8.96 -4.47 11.87
N GLY A 146 8.34 -4.52 13.03
CA GLY A 146 8.48 -3.50 14.06
C GLY A 146 7.39 -3.61 15.10
N THR A 147 6.77 -2.49 15.45
CA THR A 147 5.73 -2.43 16.48
C THR A 147 4.49 -1.67 16.03
N TRP A 148 3.38 -1.90 16.71
CA TRP A 148 2.13 -1.18 16.50
C TRP A 148 1.49 -0.77 17.81
N ASN A 149 0.82 0.39 17.80
CA ASN A 149 -0.01 0.80 18.92
C ASN A 149 -1.10 1.78 18.49
N PHE A 150 -2.14 1.90 19.30
CA PHE A 150 -3.12 2.97 19.11
C PHE A 150 -2.56 4.31 19.59
N LEU A 151 -2.94 5.37 18.89
CA LEU A 151 -2.75 6.72 19.39
C LEU A 151 -3.88 7.12 20.35
N ASN A 152 -3.52 7.95 21.32
CA ASN A 152 -4.45 8.56 22.25
C ASN A 152 -5.26 9.68 21.57
N LYS A 153 -6.19 10.29 22.31
CA LYS A 153 -6.91 11.49 21.86
C LYS A 153 -5.90 12.64 21.70
N ILE A 154 -5.54 12.94 20.46
CA ILE A 154 -4.64 14.03 20.06
C ILE A 154 -5.32 14.70 18.86
N ASP A 155 -5.33 16.04 18.89
CA ASP A 155 -6.07 16.89 17.95
C ASP A 155 -7.58 16.56 17.93
N ASN A 156 -8.17 16.55 16.75
CA ASN A 156 -9.59 16.25 16.54
C ASN A 156 -9.89 14.75 16.53
N TYR A 157 -8.87 13.89 16.67
CA TYR A 157 -9.05 12.44 16.68
C TYR A 157 -9.41 11.91 18.08
N LYS A 158 -10.33 10.97 18.12
CA LYS A 158 -10.73 10.20 19.31
C LYS A 158 -9.63 9.23 19.72
N ASN A 159 -9.70 8.80 20.98
CA ASN A 159 -8.80 7.77 21.50
C ASN A 159 -8.95 6.43 20.74
N LYS A 160 -7.85 5.89 20.20
CA LYS A 160 -7.80 4.65 19.40
C LYS A 160 -8.53 4.73 18.05
N GLU A 161 -8.71 5.93 17.52
CA GLU A 161 -9.15 6.16 16.13
C GLU A 161 -8.01 6.00 15.15
N ARG A 162 -6.76 6.14 15.60
CA ARG A 162 -5.55 5.99 14.79
C ARG A 162 -4.65 4.87 15.28
N LEU A 163 -3.98 4.23 14.35
CA LEU A 163 -2.99 3.18 14.52
C LEU A 163 -1.63 3.72 14.08
N SER A 164 -0.63 3.64 14.95
CA SER A 164 0.77 3.89 14.59
C SER A 164 1.42 2.55 14.28
N LEU A 165 1.98 2.44 13.08
CA LEU A 165 2.82 1.33 12.63
C LEU A 165 4.25 1.83 12.58
N VAL A 166 5.07 1.40 13.53
CA VAL A 166 6.47 1.81 13.65
C VAL A 166 7.32 0.69 13.10
N PHE A 167 8.01 0.93 12.00
CA PHE A 167 8.86 -0.09 11.37
C PHE A 167 10.29 0.06 11.88
N GLU A 168 10.87 -1.06 12.31
CA GLU A 168 12.27 -1.17 12.72
C GLU A 168 13.14 -1.62 11.54
N SER A 169 12.56 -2.39 10.60
CA SER A 169 13.16 -2.60 9.30
C SER A 169 12.12 -2.69 8.18
N LEU A 170 12.53 -2.26 6.99
CA LEU A 170 11.84 -2.52 5.73
C LEU A 170 12.86 -2.95 4.68
N ASN A 171 12.59 -4.09 4.08
CA ASN A 171 13.32 -4.63 2.97
C ASN A 171 12.49 -4.50 1.69
N HIS A 172 13.09 -3.95 0.64
CA HIS A 172 12.53 -3.82 -0.68
C HIS A 172 13.39 -4.64 -1.64
N LYS A 173 12.80 -5.70 -2.19
CA LYS A 173 13.43 -6.57 -3.17
C LYS A 173 12.65 -6.51 -4.47
N THR A 174 13.35 -6.22 -5.57
CA THR A 174 12.79 -6.27 -6.92
C THR A 174 13.53 -7.33 -7.71
N THR A 175 12.78 -8.24 -8.34
CA THR A 175 13.31 -9.23 -9.28
C THR A 175 12.69 -8.97 -10.64
N ILE A 176 13.51 -8.83 -11.68
CA ILE A 176 13.06 -8.62 -13.05
C ILE A 176 13.52 -9.82 -13.88
N SER A 177 12.58 -10.44 -14.59
CA SER A 177 12.86 -11.47 -15.59
C SER A 177 12.39 -10.95 -16.94
N TYR A 178 13.33 -10.73 -17.86
CA TYR A 178 13.08 -10.27 -19.22
C TYR A 178 13.31 -11.42 -20.19
N THR A 179 12.29 -11.79 -20.96
CA THR A 179 12.36 -12.79 -22.02
C THR A 179 12.21 -12.10 -23.36
N ILE A 180 13.04 -12.45 -24.33
CA ILE A 180 12.88 -12.07 -25.73
C ILE A 180 12.89 -13.34 -26.59
N ASP A 181 11.92 -13.46 -27.48
CA ASP A 181 11.83 -14.50 -28.49
C ASP A 181 11.59 -13.86 -29.85
N ILE A 182 12.37 -14.25 -30.85
CA ILE A 182 12.22 -13.76 -32.22
C ILE A 182 11.80 -14.94 -33.06
N GLN A 183 10.64 -14.86 -33.70
CA GLN A 183 10.07 -15.92 -34.50
C GLN A 183 9.95 -15.49 -35.96
N ASP A 184 10.11 -16.44 -36.89
CA ASP A 184 9.80 -16.25 -38.30
C ASP A 184 8.28 -16.31 -38.56
N ALA A 185 7.90 -16.17 -39.85
CA ALA A 185 6.50 -16.21 -40.29
C ALA A 185 5.79 -17.55 -39.99
N ASP A 186 6.54 -18.64 -39.84
CA ASP A 186 6.01 -19.96 -39.49
C ASP A 186 5.89 -20.15 -37.96
N GLY A 187 6.27 -19.13 -37.16
CA GLY A 187 6.26 -19.16 -35.71
C GLY A 187 7.43 -19.93 -35.11
N ILE A 188 8.50 -20.15 -35.87
CA ILE A 188 9.70 -20.87 -35.42
C ILE A 188 10.69 -19.84 -34.87
N SER A 189 11.18 -20.08 -33.64
CA SER A 189 12.21 -19.24 -33.04
C SER A 189 13.50 -19.24 -33.88
N VAL A 190 14.00 -18.04 -34.18
CA VAL A 190 15.28 -17.83 -34.84
C VAL A 190 16.41 -18.37 -33.96
N GLY A 191 17.45 -18.92 -34.59
CA GLY A 191 18.60 -19.49 -33.89
C GLY A 191 19.20 -18.53 -32.86
N GLY A 192 19.28 -18.98 -31.61
CA GLY A 192 19.72 -18.16 -30.48
C GLY A 192 18.58 -17.54 -29.69
N PHE A 193 17.31 -17.78 -30.01
CA PHE A 193 16.15 -17.38 -29.21
C PHE A 193 15.33 -18.60 -28.76
N PRO A 194 14.58 -18.50 -27.64
CA PRO A 194 14.45 -17.33 -26.75
C PRO A 194 15.70 -17.08 -25.89
N GLN A 195 15.88 -15.82 -25.47
CA GLN A 195 16.87 -15.41 -24.47
C GLN A 195 16.16 -14.94 -23.20
N ILE A 196 16.74 -15.24 -22.04
CA ILE A 196 16.20 -14.85 -20.73
C ILE A 196 17.29 -14.11 -19.94
N TYR A 197 16.96 -12.92 -19.46
CA TYR A 197 17.81 -12.07 -18.64
C TYR A 197 17.14 -11.86 -17.28
N ASN A 198 17.90 -12.01 -16.20
CA ASN A 198 17.38 -11.83 -14.85
C ASN A 198 18.22 -10.77 -14.13
N SER A 199 17.55 -9.90 -13.39
CA SER A 199 18.18 -8.97 -12.46
C SER A 199 17.47 -8.96 -11.12
N VAL A 200 18.23 -8.72 -10.05
CA VAL A 200 17.71 -8.62 -8.69
C VAL A 200 18.33 -7.40 -8.03
N SER A 201 17.49 -6.52 -7.50
CA SER A 201 17.89 -5.45 -6.60
C SER A 201 17.30 -5.71 -5.21
N ASN A 202 18.07 -5.39 -4.18
CA ASN A 202 17.68 -5.59 -2.80
C ASN A 202 18.20 -4.45 -1.94
N GLN A 203 17.30 -3.75 -1.25
CA GLN A 203 17.63 -2.66 -0.33
C GLN A 203 16.95 -2.92 1.01
N GLU A 204 17.69 -2.80 2.10
CA GLU A 204 17.14 -2.85 3.46
C GLU A 204 17.42 -1.53 4.17
N ASN A 205 16.37 -0.95 4.74
CA ASN A 205 16.47 0.18 5.65
C ASN A 205 16.14 -0.29 7.05
N LYS A 206 16.89 0.21 8.04
CA LYS A 206 16.67 -0.07 9.46
C LYS A 206 16.61 1.24 10.22
N TRP A 207 15.74 1.30 11.20
CA TRP A 207 15.44 2.47 11.99
C TRP A 207 15.41 2.12 13.46
N ALA A 208 15.89 3.05 14.29
CA ALA A 208 15.80 2.92 15.73
C ALA A 208 14.73 3.85 16.29
N ASN A 209 14.18 3.51 17.46
CA ASN A 209 13.40 4.45 18.30
C ASN A 209 12.22 5.15 17.59
N GLY A 210 11.63 4.52 16.58
CA GLY A 210 10.48 5.05 15.85
C GLY A 210 10.77 6.15 14.84
N GLU A 211 12.00 6.23 14.31
CA GLU A 211 12.36 7.13 13.21
C GLU A 211 11.48 6.95 11.96
N PHE A 212 10.94 5.74 11.73
CA PHE A 212 10.00 5.50 10.65
C PHE A 212 8.66 4.96 11.19
N ALA A 213 7.65 5.84 11.20
CA ALA A 213 6.31 5.52 11.65
C ALA A 213 5.27 5.93 10.59
N GLN A 214 4.29 5.06 10.37
CA GLN A 214 3.12 5.32 9.56
C GLN A 214 1.90 5.45 10.46
N VAL A 215 1.18 6.55 10.36
CA VAL A 215 -0.06 6.76 11.12
C VAL A 215 -1.26 6.56 10.22
N TRP A 216 -2.08 5.58 10.57
CA TRP A 216 -3.28 5.20 9.84
C TRP A 216 -4.52 5.60 10.64
N VAL A 217 -5.50 6.20 9.98
CA VAL A 217 -6.85 6.38 10.53
C VAL A 217 -7.62 5.08 10.31
N LEU A 218 -8.21 4.55 11.38
CA LEU A 218 -9.02 3.33 11.35
C LEU A 218 -10.49 3.72 11.24
N ASP A 219 -11.01 3.66 10.01
CA ASP A 219 -12.40 3.94 9.71
C ASP A 219 -13.35 2.84 10.26
N MET A 220 -13.01 1.58 9.99
CA MET A 220 -13.80 0.43 10.39
C MET A 220 -12.94 -0.66 11.01
N LEU A 221 -13.42 -1.24 12.11
CA LEU A 221 -12.98 -2.55 12.59
C LEU A 221 -14.20 -3.38 13.00
N LYS A 222 -14.63 -4.30 12.14
CA LYS A 222 -15.88 -5.06 12.31
C LYS A 222 -15.79 -6.42 11.63
N ASN A 223 -16.32 -7.49 12.24
CA ASN A 223 -16.48 -8.80 11.59
C ASN A 223 -15.24 -9.35 10.86
N LYS A 224 -14.05 -9.24 11.47
CA LYS A 224 -12.78 -9.63 10.84
C LYS A 224 -12.43 -8.84 9.58
N GLU A 225 -12.90 -7.61 9.51
CA GLU A 225 -12.60 -6.64 8.47
C GLU A 225 -12.05 -5.36 9.12
N LEU A 226 -10.99 -4.82 8.54
CA LEU A 226 -10.30 -3.63 9.02
C LEU A 226 -10.12 -2.68 7.83
N HIS A 227 -10.69 -1.49 7.92
CA HIS A 227 -10.56 -0.43 6.92
C HIS A 227 -9.72 0.68 7.52
N MET A 228 -8.66 1.06 6.81
CA MET A 228 -7.78 2.12 7.25
C MET A 228 -7.30 2.97 6.08
N TYR A 229 -6.98 4.23 6.36
CA TYR A 229 -6.41 5.13 5.36
C TYR A 229 -5.39 6.07 6.00
N ARG A 230 -4.49 6.62 5.18
CA ARG A 230 -3.54 7.66 5.57
C ARG A 230 -3.31 8.64 4.43
N GLN A 231 -2.98 9.87 4.79
CA GLN A 231 -2.43 10.84 3.84
C GLN A 231 -0.93 10.59 3.68
N LEU A 232 -0.45 10.73 2.46
CA LEU A 232 0.96 10.78 2.15
C LEU A 232 1.38 12.24 2.10
N ASP A 233 2.47 12.57 2.78
CA ASP A 233 3.08 13.91 2.80
C ASP A 233 4.55 13.77 3.18
N ASN A 234 5.35 13.26 2.24
CA ASN A 234 6.77 12.96 2.43
C ASN A 234 7.63 14.01 1.73
N LEU A 235 8.70 14.44 2.40
CA LEU A 235 9.76 15.27 1.83
C LEU A 235 11.10 14.57 2.04
N ASP A 236 11.72 14.16 0.94
CA ASP A 236 13.10 13.67 0.94
C ASP A 236 14.01 14.78 0.44
N LEU A 237 14.84 15.32 1.32
CA LEU A 237 15.82 16.36 1.00
C LEU A 237 17.23 15.77 1.14
N SER A 238 17.98 15.77 0.03
CA SER A 238 19.40 15.48 0.02
C SER A 238 20.18 16.77 -0.18
N SER A 239 21.20 17.01 0.64
CA SER A 239 22.08 18.17 0.52
C SER A 239 23.52 17.72 0.64
N TYR A 240 24.33 18.06 -0.37
CA TYR A 240 25.74 17.78 -0.40
C TYR A 240 26.53 19.07 -0.14
N TYR A 241 27.39 19.01 0.88
CA TYR A 241 28.27 20.10 1.27
C TYR A 241 29.72 19.71 0.94
N SER A 242 30.38 20.51 0.11
CA SER A 242 31.80 20.39 -0.21
C SER A 242 32.51 21.69 0.16
N SER A 243 33.77 21.61 0.56
CA SER A 243 34.62 22.79 0.84
C SER A 243 35.16 23.44 -0.44
N ILE A 244 34.99 22.77 -1.59
CA ILE A 244 35.55 23.16 -2.88
C ILE A 244 34.49 23.26 -3.98
N ASP A 245 33.36 22.59 -3.83
CA ASP A 245 32.26 22.62 -4.79
C ASP A 245 31.06 23.40 -4.25
N PRO A 246 30.27 24.04 -5.15
CA PRO A 246 29.01 24.66 -4.76
C PRO A 246 28.08 23.63 -4.12
N VAL A 247 27.37 24.06 -3.06
CA VAL A 247 26.35 23.25 -2.39
C VAL A 247 25.29 22.84 -3.42
N THR A 248 25.07 21.54 -3.55
CA THR A 248 23.98 20.98 -4.36
C THR A 248 22.94 20.41 -3.42
N SER A 249 21.68 20.79 -3.65
CA SER A 249 20.54 20.21 -2.96
C SER A 249 19.55 19.67 -3.98
N SER A 250 18.94 18.54 -3.65
CA SER A 250 17.84 17.96 -4.41
C SER A 250 16.74 17.57 -3.44
N SER A 251 15.49 17.83 -3.81
CA SER A 251 14.35 17.43 -3.00
C SER A 251 13.30 16.75 -3.84
N THR A 252 12.72 15.70 -3.27
CA THR A 252 11.55 15.00 -3.80
C THR A 252 10.42 15.18 -2.80
N THR A 253 9.23 15.54 -3.28
CA THR A 253 8.03 15.68 -2.44
C THR A 253 6.95 14.77 -2.96
N THR A 254 6.36 13.95 -2.08
CA THR A 254 5.26 13.04 -2.41
C THR A 254 4.05 13.37 -1.57
N ILE A 255 2.93 13.68 -2.21
CA ILE A 255 1.64 13.89 -1.55
C ILE A 255 0.61 12.90 -2.08
N GLY A 256 -0.39 12.54 -1.28
CA GLY A 256 -1.37 11.57 -1.73
C GLY A 256 -2.27 10.98 -0.67
N LEU A 257 -2.93 9.89 -1.04
CA LEU A 257 -3.80 9.12 -0.17
C LEU A 257 -3.54 7.64 -0.38
N GLU A 258 -3.54 6.89 0.70
CA GLU A 258 -3.49 5.44 0.68
C GLU A 258 -4.61 4.90 1.57
N SER A 259 -5.36 3.93 1.06
CA SER A 259 -6.40 3.21 1.81
C SER A 259 -6.24 1.72 1.63
N VAL A 260 -6.53 0.98 2.69
CA VAL A 260 -6.40 -0.48 2.73
C VAL A 260 -7.62 -1.08 3.41
N ILE A 261 -8.15 -2.13 2.80
CA ILE A 261 -9.12 -3.04 3.40
C ILE A 261 -8.43 -4.36 3.64
N LEU A 262 -8.41 -4.77 4.91
CA LEU A 262 -7.86 -6.04 5.34
C LEU A 262 -8.97 -6.97 5.81
N LYS A 263 -8.78 -8.27 5.56
CA LYS A 263 -9.66 -9.34 6.06
C LYS A 263 -8.85 -10.34 6.89
N GLN A 264 -9.50 -10.89 7.90
CA GLN A 264 -8.95 -11.94 8.73
C GLN A 264 -9.83 -13.19 8.60
N GLU A 265 -9.22 -14.35 8.39
CA GLU A 265 -9.94 -15.64 8.29
C GLU A 265 -10.67 -16.03 9.58
#